data_AF-A0A4V6E1T8-F1
#
_entry.id   AF-A0A4V6E1T8-F1
#
_cell.length_a   1.000
_cell.length_b   1.000
_cell.length_c   1.000
_cell.angle_alpha   90.00
_cell.angle_beta   90.00
_cell.angle_gamma   90.00
#
_symmetry.space_group_name_H-M   'P 1'
#
loop_
_entity.id
_entity.type
_entity.pdbx_description
1 polymer ?
#
loop_
_entity_poly.entity_id
_entity_poly.type
_entity_poly.pdbx_seq_one_letter_code
_entity_poly.pdbx_strand_id
1 'polypeptide(L)' 'MISGARMQGLTTMEKIRLILDGVRDGNIVILEEGLSPDEESRLIEVTMTEISPDDFTGIEI' A
#
# COMPACT_ATOMS: atom_id res chain seq x y z
N MET A 1 2.24 6.84 11.75
CA MET A 1 2.00 8.06 10.95
C MET A 1 3.23 8.31 10.09
N ILE A 2 3.05 8.47 8.78
CA ILE A 2 4.12 8.73 7.81
C ILE A 2 3.91 10.14 7.28
N SER A 3 4.93 10.99 7.38
CA SER A 3 4.83 12.38 6.97
C SER A 3 4.92 12.58 5.47
N GLY A 4 4.25 13.62 4.96
CA GLY A 4 4.29 13.97 3.53
C GLY A 4 5.72 14.28 3.06
N ALA A 5 6.50 15.00 3.87
CA ALA A 5 7.90 15.29 3.58
C ALA A 5 8.78 14.04 3.46
N ARG A 6 8.52 13.00 4.28
CA ARG A 6 9.21 11.71 4.16
C ARG A 6 8.84 10.99 2.87
N MET A 7 7.59 11.12 2.42
CA MET A 7 7.10 10.50 1.19
C MET A 7 7.66 11.19 -0.06
N GLN A 8 7.81 12.52 -0.07
CA GLN A 8 8.25 13.27 -1.26
C GLN A 8 9.67 12.89 -1.74
N GLY A 9 10.52 12.38 -0.85
CA GLY A 9 11.87 11.91 -1.21
C GLY A 9 11.91 10.49 -1.77
N LEU A 10 10.78 9.78 -1.82
CA LEU A 10 10.71 8.38 -2.23
C LEU A 10 10.12 8.24 -3.63
N THR A 11 10.64 7.28 -4.38
CA THR A 11 10.01 6.81 -5.61
C THR A 11 8.68 6.11 -5.30
N THR A 12 7.80 6.00 -6.30
CA THR A 12 6.51 5.29 -6.16
C THR A 12 6.65 3.89 -5.56
N MET A 13 7.65 3.11 -6.00
CA MET A 13 7.84 1.75 -5.49
C MET A 13 8.35 1.72 -4.05
N GLU A 14 9.19 2.68 -3.65
CA GLU A 14 9.65 2.80 -2.27
C GLU A 14 8.51 3.21 -1.33
N LYS A 15 7.64 4.13 -1.77
CA LYS A 15 6.42 4.50 -1.03
C LYS A 15 5.53 3.27 -0.79
N ILE A 16 5.31 2.47 -1.83
CA ILE A 16 4.46 1.28 -1.74
C ILE A 16 5.04 0.25 -0.78
N ARG A 17 6.34 -0.05 -0.90
CA ARG A 17 7.01 -0.97 0.04
C ARG A 17 6.90 -0.50 1.48
N LEU A 18 7.16 0.79 1.73
CA LEU A 18 7.05 1.37 3.07
C LEU A 18 5.65 1.17 3.67
N ILE A 19 4.59 1.34 2.87
CA ILE A 19 3.21 1.13 3.31
C ILE A 19 2.95 -0.35 3.59
N LEU A 20 3.29 -1.23 2.65
CA LEU A 20 3.05 -2.67 2.77
C LEU A 20 3.81 -3.28 3.94
N ASP A 21 5.06 -2.89 4.17
CA ASP A 21 5.87 -3.36 5.29
C ASP A 21 5.22 -2.98 6.62
N GLY A 22 4.76 -1.73 6.75
CA GLY A 22 4.04 -1.28 7.95
C GLY A 22 2.77 -2.10 8.23
N VAL A 23 1.98 -2.38 7.19
CA VAL A 23 0.76 -3.19 7.32
C VAL A 23 1.06 -4.65 7.64
N ARG A 24 2.08 -5.24 7.00
CA ARG A 24 2.51 -6.63 7.25
C ARG A 24 3.01 -6.84 8.68
N ASP A 25 3.62 -5.81 9.25
CA ASP A 25 4.03 -5.78 10.66
C ASP A 25 2.83 -5.63 11.63
N GLY A 26 1.59 -5.62 11.11
CA GLY A 26 0.37 -5.48 11.89
C GLY A 26 0.05 -4.03 12.30
N ASN A 27 0.74 -3.04 11.72
CA ASN A 27 0.51 -1.64 12.07
C ASN A 27 -0.61 -1.03 11.24
N ILE A 28 -1.39 -0.14 11.88
CA ILE A 28 -2.26 0.78 11.16
C ILE A 28 -1.38 1.91 10.59
N VAL A 29 -1.26 1.94 9.27
CA VAL A 29 -0.51 2.98 8.56
C VAL A 29 -1.43 4.18 8.27
N ILE A 30 -0.99 5.37 8.67
CA ILE A 30 -1.69 6.64 8.40
C ILE A 30 -0.72 7.52 7.64
N LEU A 31 -1.13 8.00 6.47
CA LEU A 31 -0.38 8.95 5.63
C LEU A 31 -0.89 10.37 5.91
N GLU A 32 0.02 11.33 6.12
CA GLU A 32 -0.34 12.74 6.27
C GLU A 32 -0.85 13.37 4.96
N GLU A 33 -0.32 12.93 3.82
CA GLU A 33 -0.76 13.28 2.48
C GLU A 33 -1.15 12.01 1.74
N GLY A 34 -2.24 12.07 0.97
CA GLY A 34 -2.71 10.94 0.17
C GLY A 34 -1.73 10.56 -0.94
N LEU A 35 -1.87 9.33 -1.45
CA LEU A 35 -1.19 8.89 -2.66
C LEU A 35 -1.74 9.61 -3.90
N SER A 36 -0.92 9.77 -4.93
CA SER A 36 -1.44 10.15 -6.24
C SER A 36 -2.28 9.01 -6.85
N PRO A 37 -3.15 9.29 -7.85
CA PRO A 37 -3.94 8.23 -8.50
C PRO A 37 -3.10 7.08 -9.07
N ASP A 38 -1.91 7.39 -9.62
CA ASP A 38 -1.00 6.38 -10.15
C ASP A 38 -0.37 5.54 -9.04
N GLU A 39 -0.01 6.16 -7.92
CA GLU A 39 0.55 5.48 -6.75
C GLU A 39 -0.48 4.58 -6.07
N GLU A 40 -1.72 5.05 -5.94
CA GLU A 40 -2.84 4.28 -5.42
C GLU A 40 -3.15 3.07 -6.30
N SER A 41 -3.24 3.27 -7.63
CA SER A 41 -3.46 2.19 -8.59
C SER A 41 -2.38 1.12 -8.49
N ARG A 42 -1.12 1.53 -8.35
CA ARG A 42 0.02 0.62 -8.20
C ARG A 42 0.03 -0.08 -6.85
N LEU A 43 -0.37 0.58 -5.76
CA LEU A 43 -0.52 -0.06 -4.45
C LEU A 43 -1.55 -1.19 -4.54
N ILE A 44 -2.71 -0.92 -5.15
CA ILE A 44 -3.76 -1.93 -5.36
C ILE A 44 -3.21 -3.11 -6.17
N GLU A 45 -2.58 -2.84 -7.32
CA GLU A 45 -1.99 -3.89 -8.18
C GLU A 45 -1.04 -4.79 -7.40
N VAL A 46 -0.08 -4.20 -6.67
CA VAL A 46 0.90 -4.96 -5.88
C VAL A 46 0.20 -5.76 -4.77
N THR A 47 -0.77 -5.18 -4.05
CA THR A 47 -1.50 -5.93 -3.03
C THR A 47 -2.26 -7.12 -3.59
N MET A 48 -2.86 -7.01 -4.78
CA MET A 48 -3.56 -8.12 -5.42
C MET A 48 -2.61 -9.27 -5.76
N THR A 49 -1.36 -9.00 -6.14
CA THR A 49 -0.36 -10.06 -6.41
C THR A 49 0.13 -10.77 -5.15
N GLU A 50 -0.06 -10.15 -3.99
CA GLU A 50 0.37 -10.66 -2.68
C GLU A 50 -0.74 -11.46 -1.97
N ILE A 51 -1.97 -11.38 -2.47
CA ILE A 51 -3.09 -12.18 -1.99
C ILE A 51 -3.01 -13.57 -2.64
N SER A 52 -2.87 -14.62 -1.83
CA SER A 52 -3.01 -15.99 -2.31
C SER A 52 -4.45 -16.21 -2.78
N PRO A 53 -4.69 -16.59 -4.05
CA PRO A 53 -6.04 -16.80 -4.56
C PRO A 53 -6.78 -17.91 -3.83
N ASP A 54 -6.07 -18.84 -3.19
CA ASP A 54 -6.66 -19.95 -2.44
C ASP A 54 -7.20 -19.52 -1.05
N ASP A 55 -6.65 -18.46 -0.45
CA ASP A 55 -7.11 -17.90 0.84
C ASP A 55 -8.10 -16.74 0.64
N PHE A 56 -8.24 -16.24 -0.58
CA PHE A 56 -9.19 -15.19 -0.90
C PHE A 56 -10.51 -15.81 -1.36
N THR A 57 -11.36 -16.16 -0.41
CA THR A 57 -12.80 -16.29 -0.67
C THR A 57 -13.32 -14.93 -1.11
N GLY A 58 -13.39 -14.72 -2.43
CA GLY A 58 -13.97 -13.51 -2.99
C GLY A 58 -15.39 -13.28 -2.47
N ILE A 59 -15.87 -12.05 -2.55
CA ILE A 59 -17.30 -11.77 -2.36
C ILE A 59 -17.99 -12.26 -3.64
N GLU A 60 -18.54 -13.47 -3.59
CA GLU A 60 -19.55 -13.90 -4.57
C GLU A 60 -20.79 -13.01 -4.41
N ILE A 61 -21.21 -12.37 -5.51
CA ILE A 61 -22.46 -11.58 -5.61
C ILE A 61 -23.60 -12.51 -6.02
#